data_AF-A0A2M4BRG4-F1
#
_entry.id   AF-A0A2M4BRG4-F1
#
_cell.length_a   1.000
_cell.length_b   1.000
_cell.length_c   1.000
_cell.angle_alpha   90.00
_cell.angle_beta   90.00
_cell.angle_gamma   90.00
#
_symmetry.space_group_name_H-M   'P 1'
#
loop_
_entity.id
_entity.type
_entity.pdbx_description
1 polymer ?
#
loop_
_entity_poly.entity_id
_entity_poly.type
_entity_poly.pdbx_seq_one_letter_code
_entity_poly.pdbx_strand_id
1 'polypeptide(L)'
;ARPNRARGACIFTVMCYNVLCDKYATRQMYGYCPSWALSWEYRKKAILDEIRHYSADIISLQEVETDQFFNFFKPELKNDGYEGIFSPKSRAKTMSEADRKYVDGCAIFFRSSKFSLIKEHLVEFNQLAMANAEGSDNMLNRVMPKDNIGLAALLKVKEGAWESVSPEAAQISQPLLVCTAHIHWDPEFCDVKLIQTMMLSNEIKTILDEAGLSFRPGHKFDVNNVQLVLCGDFNSLPDSGVIEFLSAGRVSMDHQDFKELGYKSCLQRISNCDTPNEFTHSFKLASAYSEDIMPYTNYTFEFKGIIDYIFYSKQGMVPLGLLGPISSDWLRENKVVGCPHPHIPSDHFPLLVELELIHMPSAGAQPPNGLIGRR
;
A
#
# COMPACT_ATOMS: atom_id res chain seq x y z
N ALA A 1 -2.30 11.76 -18.06
CA ALA A 1 -2.83 11.44 -19.41
C ALA A 1 -4.24 12.03 -19.54
N ARG A 2 -4.80 12.27 -20.73
CA ARG A 2 -6.25 12.62 -20.85
C ARG A 2 -7.05 11.32 -20.96
N PRO A 3 -8.15 11.14 -20.21
CA PRO A 3 -8.95 9.92 -20.28
C PRO A 3 -9.54 9.74 -21.68
N ASN A 4 -9.58 8.50 -22.17
CA ASN A 4 -10.13 8.19 -23.48
C ASN A 4 -11.67 8.17 -23.41
N ARG A 5 -12.28 9.32 -23.71
CA ARG A 5 -13.75 9.53 -23.66
C ARG A 5 -14.57 8.64 -24.62
N ALA A 6 -13.94 7.80 -25.44
CA ALA A 6 -14.61 6.90 -26.37
C ALA A 6 -15.04 5.55 -25.75
N ARG A 7 -14.61 5.22 -24.52
CA ARG A 7 -15.01 4.02 -23.78
C ARG A 7 -15.41 4.41 -22.36
N GLY A 8 -16.31 3.66 -21.72
CA GLY A 8 -16.60 3.85 -20.30
C GLY A 8 -15.33 3.66 -19.48
N ALA A 9 -15.01 4.63 -18.62
CA ALA A 9 -13.77 4.64 -17.84
C ALA A 9 -14.10 4.46 -16.36
N CYS A 10 -13.44 3.52 -15.70
CA CYS A 10 -13.51 3.39 -14.24
C CYS A 10 -12.38 4.25 -13.64
N ILE A 11 -12.73 5.42 -13.11
CA ILE A 11 -11.77 6.39 -12.56
C ILE A 11 -11.94 6.46 -11.05
N PHE A 12 -10.83 6.33 -10.34
CA PHE A 12 -10.81 6.47 -8.90
C PHE A 12 -9.48 7.02 -8.39
N THR A 13 -9.52 7.63 -7.21
CA THR A 13 -8.33 8.15 -6.54
C THR A 13 -7.87 7.25 -5.39
N VAL A 14 -6.56 7.16 -5.20
CA VAL A 14 -5.93 6.38 -4.12
C VAL A 14 -5.01 7.28 -3.31
N MET A 15 -5.23 7.33 -2.00
CA MET A 15 -4.37 7.99 -1.03
C MET A 15 -3.53 6.96 -0.26
N CYS A 16 -2.25 7.25 -0.03
CA CYS A 16 -1.40 6.53 0.91
C CYS A 16 -0.79 7.53 1.91
N TYR A 17 -0.97 7.29 3.21
CA TYR A 17 -0.53 8.25 4.23
C TYR A 17 -0.20 7.58 5.57
N ASN A 18 1.06 7.68 5.99
CA ASN A 18 1.48 7.40 7.36
C ASN A 18 1.08 8.60 8.24
N VAL A 19 0.21 8.39 9.23
CA VAL A 19 -0.38 9.49 10.02
C VAL A 19 0.40 9.84 11.29
N LEU A 20 1.53 9.17 11.54
CA LEU A 20 2.33 9.28 12.76
C LEU A 20 1.50 9.06 14.04
N CYS A 21 1.54 7.86 14.59
CA CYS A 21 0.80 7.54 15.81
C CYS A 21 1.27 8.38 17.01
N ASP A 22 0.40 8.57 18.00
CA ASP A 22 0.70 9.40 19.17
C ASP A 22 1.89 8.85 19.95
N LYS A 23 1.99 7.51 20.03
CA LYS A 23 3.11 6.82 20.67
C LYS A 23 4.50 7.22 20.13
N TYR A 24 4.62 7.53 18.84
CA TYR A 24 5.91 7.89 18.24
C TYR A 24 6.13 9.40 18.13
N ALA A 25 5.06 10.22 18.23
CA ALA A 25 5.09 11.69 18.18
C ALA A 25 5.68 12.36 19.45
N THR A 26 6.91 11.98 19.81
CA THR A 26 7.57 12.44 21.04
C THR A 26 8.42 13.69 20.82
N ARG A 27 8.64 14.46 21.88
CA ARG A 27 9.59 15.60 21.89
C ARG A 27 11.05 15.20 21.72
N GLN A 28 11.38 13.93 21.92
CA GLN A 28 12.72 13.40 21.70
C GLN A 28 13.01 13.27 20.20
N MET A 29 12.05 12.72 19.45
CA MET A 29 12.15 12.59 17.98
C MET A 29 11.89 13.92 17.26
N TYR A 30 10.90 14.68 17.72
CA TYR A 30 10.41 15.88 17.05
C TYR A 30 10.61 17.14 17.89
N GLY A 31 11.83 17.34 18.43
CA GLY A 31 12.15 18.45 19.33
C GLY A 31 11.92 19.86 18.75
N TYR A 32 11.93 19.96 17.42
CA TYR A 32 11.63 21.19 16.65
C TYR A 32 10.13 21.51 16.57
N CYS A 33 9.23 20.55 16.82
CA CYS A 33 7.78 20.76 16.78
C CYS A 33 7.25 21.09 18.19
N PRO A 34 6.51 22.20 18.39
CA PRO A 34 6.01 22.55 19.71
C PRO A 34 5.03 21.49 20.25
N SER A 35 5.06 21.22 21.55
CA SER A 35 4.30 20.11 22.16
C SER A 35 2.80 20.16 21.90
N TRP A 36 2.21 21.37 21.79
CA TRP A 36 0.79 21.53 21.49
C TRP A 36 0.45 21.08 20.07
N ALA A 37 1.37 21.22 19.12
CA ALA A 37 1.22 20.77 17.74
C ALA A 37 1.53 19.27 17.59
N LEU A 38 2.35 18.70 18.47
CA LEU A 38 2.57 17.24 18.55
C LEU A 38 1.39 16.49 19.19
N SER A 39 0.65 17.16 20.09
CA SER A 39 -0.49 16.56 20.79
C SER A 39 -1.48 15.92 19.80
N TRP A 40 -1.82 14.65 20.05
CA TRP A 40 -2.81 13.94 19.25
C TRP A 40 -4.14 14.68 19.10
N GLU A 41 -4.63 15.33 20.15
CA GLU A 41 -5.88 16.10 20.12
C GLU A 41 -5.88 17.24 19.10
N TYR A 42 -4.70 17.79 18.81
CA TYR A 42 -4.49 18.75 17.74
C TYR A 42 -4.31 18.05 16.39
N ARG A 43 -3.34 17.13 16.29
CA ARG A 43 -2.96 16.48 15.01
C ARG A 43 -4.10 15.71 14.38
N LYS A 44 -4.88 14.95 15.16
CA LYS A 44 -5.96 14.09 14.64
C LYS A 44 -7.00 14.87 13.83
N LYS A 45 -7.28 16.12 14.22
CA LYS A 45 -8.20 17.01 13.49
C LYS A 45 -7.62 17.41 12.15
N ALA A 46 -6.36 17.87 12.15
CA ALA A 46 -5.66 18.25 10.93
C ALA A 46 -5.45 17.06 9.97
N ILE A 47 -5.15 15.86 10.49
CA ILE A 47 -5.05 14.62 9.69
C ILE A 47 -6.40 14.31 9.02
N LEU A 48 -7.50 14.38 9.78
CA LEU A 48 -8.83 14.13 9.23
C LEU A 48 -9.23 15.20 8.20
N ASP A 49 -8.91 16.47 8.46
CA ASP A 49 -9.16 17.56 7.52
C ASP A 49 -8.38 17.38 6.22
N GLU A 50 -7.13 16.89 6.28
CA GLU A 50 -6.32 16.57 5.10
C GLU A 50 -6.91 15.40 4.30
N ILE A 51 -7.34 14.32 4.97
CA ILE A 51 -8.05 13.20 4.33
C ILE A 51 -9.33 13.70 3.64
N ARG A 52 -10.13 14.54 4.31
CA ARG A 52 -11.37 15.12 3.77
C ARG A 52 -11.11 16.07 2.61
N HIS A 53 -10.03 16.84 2.67
CA HIS A 53 -9.66 17.79 1.64
C HIS A 53 -9.43 17.10 0.29
N TYR A 54 -8.66 16.01 0.30
CA TYR A 54 -8.39 15.25 -0.93
C TYR A 54 -9.54 14.32 -1.32
N SER A 55 -10.35 13.85 -0.36
CA SER A 55 -11.55 13.06 -0.62
C SER A 55 -11.29 11.85 -1.53
N ALA A 56 -10.17 11.16 -1.31
CA ALA A 56 -9.75 10.04 -2.15
C ALA A 56 -10.78 8.90 -2.12
N ASP A 57 -10.94 8.15 -3.22
CA ASP A 57 -11.91 7.05 -3.25
C ASP A 57 -11.48 5.83 -2.43
N ILE A 58 -10.17 5.60 -2.37
CA ILE A 58 -9.50 4.58 -1.55
C ILE A 58 -8.42 5.28 -0.72
N ILE A 59 -8.36 4.98 0.57
CA ILE A 59 -7.39 5.58 1.50
C ILE A 59 -6.69 4.45 2.26
N SER A 60 -5.38 4.35 2.09
CA SER A 60 -4.50 3.44 2.82
C SER A 60 -3.73 4.23 3.88
N LEU A 61 -3.93 3.91 5.16
CA LEU A 61 -3.25 4.56 6.26
C LEU A 61 -2.33 3.60 7.00
N GLN A 62 -1.16 4.10 7.42
CA GLN A 62 -0.24 3.44 8.33
C GLN A 62 -0.18 4.23 9.65
N GLU A 63 0.28 3.56 10.72
CA GLU A 63 0.34 4.12 12.07
C GLU A 63 -1.01 4.58 12.66
N VAL A 64 -2.08 3.88 12.30
CA VAL A 64 -3.39 4.12 12.91
C VAL A 64 -3.48 3.34 14.22
N GLU A 65 -3.60 4.02 15.35
CA GLU A 65 -3.83 3.36 16.64
C GLU A 65 -5.21 2.69 16.70
N THR A 66 -5.27 1.52 17.36
CA THR A 66 -6.50 0.71 17.47
C THR A 66 -7.69 1.50 17.98
N ASP A 67 -7.54 2.23 19.08
CA ASP A 67 -8.63 3.03 19.66
C ASP A 67 -9.07 4.15 18.70
N GLN A 68 -8.10 4.79 18.04
CA GLN A 68 -8.36 5.88 17.11
C GLN A 68 -9.05 5.41 15.84
N PHE A 69 -8.75 4.20 15.35
CA PHE A 69 -9.52 3.62 14.25
C PHE A 69 -11.00 3.48 14.62
N PHE A 70 -11.32 2.82 15.75
CA PHE A 70 -12.70 2.50 16.10
C PHE A 70 -13.51 3.70 16.60
N ASN A 71 -12.88 4.62 17.34
CA ASN A 71 -13.57 5.72 18.01
C ASN A 71 -13.46 7.06 17.28
N PHE A 72 -12.55 7.21 16.30
CA PHE A 72 -12.34 8.46 15.57
C PHE A 72 -12.41 8.28 14.05
N PHE A 73 -11.44 7.62 13.42
CA PHE A 73 -11.38 7.54 11.94
C PHE A 73 -12.59 6.85 11.33
N LYS A 74 -12.98 5.67 11.86
CA LYS A 74 -14.10 4.89 11.32
C LYS A 74 -15.45 5.62 11.42
N PRO A 75 -15.88 6.17 12.56
CA PRO A 75 -17.16 6.90 12.63
C PRO A 75 -17.14 8.18 11.79
N GLU A 76 -16.06 8.95 11.80
CA GLU A 76 -15.94 10.19 11.02
C GLU A 76 -16.00 9.92 9.51
N LEU A 77 -15.17 8.99 9.01
CA LEU A 77 -15.15 8.66 7.58
C LEU A 77 -16.42 7.91 7.14
N LYS A 78 -17.08 7.17 8.05
CA LYS A 78 -18.40 6.59 7.75
C LYS A 78 -19.45 7.67 7.48
N ASN A 79 -19.45 8.77 8.24
CA ASN A 79 -20.32 9.91 7.96
C ASN A 79 -20.01 10.55 6.60
N ASP A 80 -18.75 10.47 6.17
CA ASP A 80 -18.30 10.93 4.85
C ASP A 80 -18.55 9.89 3.73
N GLY A 81 -19.18 8.75 4.01
CA GLY A 81 -19.58 7.75 3.02
C GLY A 81 -18.56 6.62 2.76
N TYR A 82 -17.58 6.45 3.64
CA TYR A 82 -16.60 5.38 3.57
C TYR A 82 -17.00 4.16 4.39
N GLU A 83 -16.58 2.99 3.91
CA GLU A 83 -16.38 1.80 4.73
C GLU A 83 -14.88 1.62 4.97
N GLY A 84 -14.49 0.85 5.98
CA GLY A 84 -13.07 0.61 6.24
C GLY A 84 -12.77 -0.59 7.12
N ILE A 85 -11.59 -1.14 6.89
CA ILE A 85 -11.01 -2.28 7.61
C ILE A 85 -9.71 -1.86 8.29
N PHE A 86 -9.34 -2.58 9.35
CA PHE A 86 -8.15 -2.29 10.15
C PHE A 86 -7.57 -3.56 10.74
N SER A 87 -6.25 -3.60 10.87
CA SER A 87 -5.57 -4.59 11.69
C SER A 87 -4.40 -3.94 12.44
N PRO A 88 -4.29 -4.16 13.76
CA PRO A 88 -3.14 -3.71 14.54
C PRO A 88 -1.92 -4.61 14.28
N LYS A 89 -0.71 -4.10 14.55
CA LYS A 89 0.52 -4.91 14.56
C LYS A 89 0.38 -6.13 15.48
N SER A 90 1.08 -7.22 15.14
CA SER A 90 0.87 -8.55 15.74
C SER A 90 1.07 -8.58 17.26
N ARG A 91 1.87 -7.66 17.82
CA ARG A 91 2.03 -7.49 19.28
C ARG A 91 0.72 -7.31 20.04
N ALA A 92 -0.33 -6.77 19.41
CA ALA A 92 -1.64 -6.61 20.03
C ALA A 92 -2.20 -7.92 20.61
N LYS A 93 -1.82 -9.08 20.05
CA LYS A 93 -2.30 -10.41 20.48
C LYS A 93 -1.74 -10.86 21.84
N THR A 94 -0.60 -10.32 22.27
CA THR A 94 0.07 -10.72 23.53
C THR A 94 -0.01 -9.64 24.61
N MET A 95 -0.63 -8.50 24.31
CA MET A 95 -0.76 -7.37 25.23
C MET A 95 -2.08 -7.40 26.00
N SER A 96 -2.11 -6.65 27.11
CA SER A 96 -3.34 -6.44 27.89
C SER A 96 -4.39 -5.68 27.07
N GLU A 97 -5.67 -5.75 27.45
CA GLU A 97 -6.72 -4.99 26.77
C GLU A 97 -6.51 -3.48 26.86
N ALA A 98 -5.92 -3.00 27.96
CA ALA A 98 -5.64 -1.58 28.18
C ALA A 98 -4.57 -1.08 27.20
N ASP A 99 -3.51 -1.85 26.99
CA ASP A 99 -2.38 -1.44 26.15
C ASP A 99 -2.63 -1.68 24.66
N ARG A 100 -3.41 -2.71 24.32
CA ARG A 100 -3.78 -3.07 22.94
C ARG A 100 -4.44 -1.91 22.19
N LYS A 101 -5.15 -1.03 22.91
CA LYS A 101 -5.79 0.18 22.36
C LYS A 101 -4.82 1.14 21.68
N TYR A 102 -3.57 1.18 22.14
CA TYR A 102 -2.52 2.05 21.63
C TYR A 102 -1.57 1.34 20.66
N VAL A 103 -1.88 0.09 20.28
CA VAL A 103 -1.13 -0.59 19.23
C VAL A 103 -1.62 -0.04 17.89
N ASP A 104 -0.68 0.51 17.15
CA ASP A 104 -0.87 1.00 15.80
C ASP A 104 -0.83 -0.13 14.76
N GLY A 105 -1.38 0.16 13.59
CA GLY A 105 -1.45 -0.78 12.47
C GLY A 105 -1.81 -0.10 11.16
N CYS A 106 -2.36 -0.87 10.24
CA CYS A 106 -2.77 -0.40 8.92
C CYS A 106 -4.30 -0.36 8.81
N ALA A 107 -4.83 0.63 8.09
CA ALA A 107 -6.23 0.76 7.75
C ALA A 107 -6.41 0.97 6.25
N ILE A 108 -7.50 0.42 5.70
CA ILE A 108 -7.95 0.71 4.33
C ILE A 108 -9.39 1.19 4.39
N PHE A 109 -9.65 2.39 3.87
CA PHE A 109 -10.99 2.94 3.67
C PHE A 109 -11.32 3.00 2.18
N PHE A 110 -12.60 2.84 1.83
CA PHE A 110 -13.06 2.91 0.46
C PHE A 110 -14.48 3.49 0.39
N ARG A 111 -14.75 4.30 -0.65
CA ARG A 111 -16.07 4.88 -0.92
C ARG A 111 -17.11 3.77 -1.13
N SER A 112 -18.10 3.70 -0.24
CA SER A 112 -19.18 2.70 -0.32
C SER A 112 -20.05 2.82 -1.58
N SER A 113 -20.08 3.99 -2.22
CA SER A 113 -20.73 4.21 -3.51
C SER A 113 -19.98 3.58 -4.70
N LYS A 114 -18.65 3.43 -4.60
CA LYS A 114 -17.78 2.93 -5.68
C LYS A 114 -17.29 1.50 -5.45
N PHE A 115 -17.19 1.06 -4.20
CA PHE A 115 -16.63 -0.25 -3.85
C PHE A 115 -17.43 -0.96 -2.76
N SER A 116 -17.33 -2.29 -2.72
CA SER A 116 -17.72 -3.12 -1.57
C SER A 116 -16.65 -4.16 -1.27
N LEU A 117 -16.41 -4.42 0.00
CA LEU A 117 -15.49 -5.46 0.45
C LEU A 117 -16.03 -6.85 0.08
N ILE A 118 -15.18 -7.66 -0.56
CA ILE A 118 -15.40 -9.09 -0.77
C ILE A 118 -14.74 -9.87 0.37
N LYS A 119 -13.45 -9.61 0.63
CA LYS A 119 -12.65 -10.31 1.63
C LYS A 119 -11.53 -9.39 2.13
N GLU A 120 -11.24 -9.47 3.42
CA GLU A 120 -10.07 -8.85 4.03
C GLU A 120 -9.02 -9.92 4.37
N HIS A 121 -7.74 -9.55 4.28
CA HIS A 121 -6.61 -10.43 4.56
C HIS A 121 -5.55 -9.69 5.37
N LEU A 122 -5.18 -10.28 6.50
CA LEU A 122 -4.06 -9.82 7.32
C LEU A 122 -2.82 -10.66 7.00
N VAL A 123 -1.71 -9.99 6.72
CA VAL A 123 -0.40 -10.60 6.50
C VAL A 123 0.48 -10.32 7.70
N GLU A 124 0.80 -11.36 8.48
CA GLU A 124 1.66 -11.26 9.67
C GLU A 124 3.07 -11.78 9.35
N PHE A 125 4.00 -10.86 9.10
CA PHE A 125 5.34 -11.23 8.63
C PHE A 125 6.11 -12.08 9.65
N ASN A 126 5.89 -11.88 10.95
CA ASN A 126 6.49 -12.72 11.98
C ASN A 126 6.04 -14.19 11.91
N GLN A 127 4.76 -14.44 11.65
CA GLN A 127 4.23 -15.80 11.50
C GLN A 127 4.76 -16.46 10.23
N LEU A 128 4.85 -15.71 9.13
CA LEU A 128 5.44 -16.19 7.88
C LEU A 128 6.93 -16.49 8.05
N ALA A 129 7.67 -15.62 8.74
CA ALA A 129 9.07 -15.84 9.06
C ALA A 129 9.26 -17.08 9.93
N MET A 130 8.43 -17.27 10.96
CA MET A 130 8.46 -18.45 11.81
C MET A 130 8.17 -19.73 11.03
N ALA A 131 7.16 -19.72 10.15
CA ALA A 131 6.79 -20.87 9.33
C ALA A 131 7.88 -21.25 8.29
N ASN A 132 8.69 -20.29 7.87
CA ASN A 132 9.71 -20.48 6.82
C ASN A 132 11.16 -20.45 7.35
N ALA A 133 11.34 -20.43 8.68
CA ALA A 133 12.64 -20.28 9.33
C ALA A 133 13.54 -21.52 9.29
N GLU A 134 13.05 -22.68 8.85
CA GLU A 134 13.79 -23.94 8.91
C GLU A 134 15.18 -23.83 8.24
N GLY A 135 16.25 -24.04 9.01
CA GLY A 135 17.62 -23.94 8.52
C GLY A 135 18.15 -22.51 8.33
N SER A 136 17.50 -21.50 8.90
CA SER A 136 17.97 -20.10 8.88
C SER A 136 17.81 -19.41 10.24
N ASP A 137 18.89 -19.38 11.02
CA ASP A 137 18.94 -18.66 12.30
C ASP A 137 18.67 -17.16 12.12
N ASN A 138 19.12 -16.59 10.99
CA ASN A 138 18.90 -15.19 10.68
C ASN A 138 17.42 -14.86 10.44
N MET A 139 16.62 -15.81 9.94
CA MET A 139 15.16 -15.64 9.84
C MET A 139 14.53 -15.56 11.24
N LEU A 140 14.96 -16.43 12.17
CA LEU A 140 14.46 -16.44 13.56
C LEU A 140 14.92 -15.24 14.38
N ASN A 141 16.15 -14.77 14.18
CA ASN A 141 16.75 -13.75 15.03
C ASN A 141 16.49 -12.33 14.52
N ARG A 142 16.36 -12.12 13.21
CA ARG A 142 16.26 -10.79 12.61
C ARG A 142 14.87 -10.46 12.10
N VAL A 143 14.20 -11.42 11.43
CA VAL A 143 12.91 -11.23 10.75
C VAL A 143 11.72 -11.55 11.66
N MET A 144 11.67 -12.77 12.22
CA MET A 144 10.57 -13.26 13.06
C MET A 144 10.22 -12.34 14.24
N PRO A 145 11.18 -11.69 14.94
CA PRO A 145 10.85 -10.83 16.08
C PRO A 145 10.18 -9.51 15.69
N LYS A 146 10.07 -9.19 14.40
CA LYS A 146 9.49 -7.93 13.91
C LYS A 146 7.99 -8.11 13.67
N ASP A 147 7.18 -7.31 14.36
CA ASP A 147 5.72 -7.39 14.42
C ASP A 147 4.99 -6.60 13.33
N ASN A 148 5.71 -6.21 12.28
CA ASN A 148 5.17 -5.53 11.10
C ASN A 148 4.10 -6.38 10.40
N ILE A 149 3.19 -5.71 9.70
CA ILE A 149 2.06 -6.34 9.02
C ILE A 149 1.80 -5.73 7.63
N GLY A 150 1.09 -6.49 6.81
CA GLY A 150 0.34 -5.99 5.67
C GLY A 150 -1.17 -6.23 5.86
N LEU A 151 -1.99 -5.40 5.22
CA LEU A 151 -3.45 -5.53 5.18
C LEU A 151 -3.90 -5.44 3.73
N ALA A 152 -4.77 -6.36 3.29
CA ALA A 152 -5.33 -6.34 1.94
C ALA A 152 -6.85 -6.42 1.96
N ALA A 153 -7.49 -5.62 1.09
CA ALA A 153 -8.91 -5.62 0.82
C ALA A 153 -9.14 -6.05 -0.63
N LEU A 154 -9.81 -7.18 -0.81
CA LEU A 154 -10.34 -7.55 -2.11
C LEU A 154 -11.67 -6.82 -2.29
N LEU A 155 -11.72 -5.88 -3.22
CA LEU A 155 -12.86 -4.99 -3.45
C LEU A 155 -13.58 -5.37 -4.75
N LYS A 156 -14.91 -5.34 -4.69
CA LYS A 156 -15.76 -5.34 -5.87
C LYS A 156 -15.99 -3.90 -6.33
N VAL A 157 -15.65 -3.60 -7.59
CA VAL A 157 -16.00 -2.31 -8.23
C VAL A 157 -17.51 -2.27 -8.50
N LYS A 158 -18.16 -1.17 -8.08
CA LYS A 158 -19.60 -0.90 -8.26
C LYS A 158 -19.82 0.04 -9.45
N GLU A 159 -21.06 0.13 -9.90
CA GLU A 159 -21.48 1.01 -10.99
C GLU A 159 -21.09 2.48 -10.75
N GLY A 160 -21.14 2.96 -9.49
CA GLY A 160 -20.77 4.34 -9.14
C GLY A 160 -19.30 4.70 -9.40
N ALA A 161 -18.43 3.74 -9.70
CA ALA A 161 -17.03 3.99 -10.08
C ALA A 161 -16.84 4.28 -11.59
N TRP A 162 -17.87 4.10 -12.42
CA TRP A 162 -17.77 4.18 -13.87
C TRP A 162 -18.35 5.50 -14.41
N GLU A 163 -17.58 6.18 -15.25
CA GLU A 163 -18.03 7.34 -16.02
C GLU A 163 -18.52 6.90 -17.41
N SER A 164 -19.77 7.26 -17.76
CA SER A 164 -20.42 6.99 -19.07
C SER A 164 -20.47 5.51 -19.47
N VAL A 165 -21.52 4.80 -19.05
CA VAL A 165 -21.60 3.34 -19.19
C VAL A 165 -22.50 2.92 -20.35
N SER A 166 -21.99 2.09 -21.26
CA SER A 166 -22.84 1.19 -22.06
C SER A 166 -23.30 0.02 -21.18
N PRO A 167 -24.56 -0.44 -21.25
CA PRO A 167 -25.12 -1.48 -20.37
C PRO A 167 -24.29 -2.77 -20.23
N GLU A 168 -23.47 -3.09 -21.23
CA GLU A 168 -22.58 -4.25 -21.27
C GLU A 168 -21.34 -4.10 -20.36
N ALA A 169 -20.82 -2.88 -20.19
CA ALA A 169 -19.68 -2.60 -19.30
C ALA A 169 -20.09 -2.57 -17.81
N ALA A 170 -21.35 -2.19 -17.52
CA ALA A 170 -21.93 -2.24 -16.17
C ALA A 170 -22.04 -3.66 -15.60
N GLN A 171 -22.04 -4.70 -16.45
CA GLN A 171 -22.15 -6.09 -16.02
C GLN A 171 -20.82 -6.72 -15.60
N ILE A 172 -19.69 -6.03 -15.84
CA ILE A 172 -18.36 -6.60 -15.60
C ILE A 172 -17.85 -6.18 -14.22
N SER A 173 -17.99 -7.10 -13.27
CA SER A 173 -17.45 -6.96 -11.92
C SER A 173 -15.95 -7.27 -11.91
N GLN A 174 -15.11 -6.34 -12.37
CA GLN A 174 -13.65 -6.49 -12.24
C GLN A 174 -13.24 -6.25 -10.77
N PRO A 175 -12.67 -7.23 -10.05
CA PRO A 175 -12.21 -7.03 -8.69
C PRO A 175 -10.90 -6.22 -8.67
N LEU A 176 -10.73 -5.44 -7.60
CA LEU A 176 -9.53 -4.68 -7.31
C LEU A 176 -8.98 -5.16 -5.96
N LEU A 177 -7.74 -5.61 -5.94
CA LEU A 177 -7.03 -5.90 -4.69
C LEU A 177 -6.25 -4.65 -4.28
N VAL A 178 -6.61 -4.09 -3.12
CA VAL A 178 -5.87 -3.00 -2.49
C VAL A 178 -5.09 -3.57 -1.33
N CYS A 179 -3.78 -3.39 -1.32
CA CYS A 179 -2.92 -3.79 -0.22
C CYS A 179 -2.19 -2.58 0.34
N THR A 180 -2.01 -2.54 1.65
CA THR A 180 -1.14 -1.60 2.35
C THR A 180 -0.22 -2.36 3.29
N ALA A 181 1.03 -1.91 3.44
CA ALA A 181 1.96 -2.45 4.43
C ALA A 181 2.71 -1.33 5.16
N HIS A 182 3.19 -1.66 6.37
CA HIS A 182 4.16 -0.83 7.10
C HIS A 182 5.35 -1.72 7.46
N ILE A 183 6.39 -1.63 6.64
CA ILE A 183 7.62 -2.44 6.69
C ILE A 183 8.54 -1.92 7.80
N HIS A 184 9.42 -2.79 8.32
CA HIS A 184 10.34 -2.44 9.39
C HIS A 184 11.17 -1.17 9.10
N TRP A 185 11.40 -0.33 10.11
CA TRP A 185 11.95 1.02 9.93
C TRP A 185 13.49 1.09 9.94
N ASP A 186 14.14 0.28 10.77
CA ASP A 186 15.56 0.42 11.09
C ASP A 186 16.45 0.32 9.83
N PRO A 187 17.25 1.36 9.51
CA PRO A 187 18.17 1.35 8.37
C PRO A 187 19.14 0.16 8.34
N GLU A 188 19.51 -0.38 9.50
CA GLU A 188 20.43 -1.52 9.62
C GLU A 188 19.80 -2.88 9.30
N PHE A 189 18.52 -2.89 8.94
CA PHE A 189 17.76 -4.11 8.67
C PHE A 189 17.16 -4.13 7.25
N CYS A 190 17.91 -3.66 6.24
CA CYS A 190 17.51 -3.75 4.83
C CYS A 190 17.16 -5.18 4.38
N ASP A 191 17.83 -6.20 4.95
CA ASP A 191 17.51 -7.61 4.78
C ASP A 191 16.07 -7.93 5.22
N VAL A 192 15.68 -7.46 6.42
CA VAL A 192 14.33 -7.66 6.94
C VAL A 192 13.31 -6.95 6.06
N LYS A 193 13.58 -5.71 5.63
CA LYS A 193 12.68 -4.93 4.77
C LYS A 193 12.40 -5.66 3.45
N LEU A 194 13.46 -6.19 2.83
CA LEU A 194 13.36 -6.97 1.60
C LEU A 194 12.61 -8.28 1.82
N ILE A 195 12.93 -9.03 2.87
CA ILE A 195 12.24 -10.31 3.17
C ILE A 195 10.76 -10.09 3.47
N GLN A 196 10.39 -9.08 4.25
CA GLN A 196 8.99 -8.74 4.52
C GLN A 196 8.24 -8.40 3.23
N THR A 197 8.89 -7.66 2.32
CA THR A 197 8.31 -7.33 1.01
C THR A 197 8.13 -8.57 0.13
N MET A 198 9.08 -9.51 0.14
CA MET A 198 8.95 -10.78 -0.56
C MET A 198 7.82 -11.64 0.01
N MET A 199 7.69 -11.72 1.33
CA MET A 199 6.58 -12.39 2.01
C MET A 199 5.23 -11.76 1.62
N LEU A 200 5.15 -10.42 1.62
CA LEU A 200 3.96 -9.69 1.17
C LEU A 200 3.59 -10.04 -0.26
N SER A 201 4.56 -10.03 -1.18
CA SER A 201 4.35 -10.39 -2.58
C SER A 201 3.84 -11.83 -2.72
N ASN A 202 4.38 -12.78 -1.97
CA ASN A 202 3.93 -14.16 -2.00
C ASN A 202 2.49 -14.32 -1.45
N GLU A 203 2.16 -13.65 -0.35
CA GLU A 203 0.81 -13.69 0.20
C GLU A 203 -0.21 -13.03 -0.73
N ILE A 204 0.14 -11.91 -1.36
CA ILE A 204 -0.71 -11.28 -2.39
C ILE A 204 -0.99 -12.28 -3.52
N LYS A 205 0.01 -13.05 -3.96
CA LYS A 205 -0.20 -14.10 -4.96
C LYS A 205 -1.18 -15.16 -4.46
N THR A 206 -1.00 -15.68 -3.25
CA THR A 206 -1.92 -16.65 -2.63
C THR A 206 -3.35 -16.12 -2.58
N ILE A 207 -3.53 -14.85 -2.18
CA ILE A 207 -4.85 -14.19 -2.13
C ILE A 207 -5.51 -14.16 -3.53
N LEU A 208 -4.74 -13.83 -4.56
CA LEU A 208 -5.23 -13.79 -5.94
C LEU A 208 -5.59 -15.17 -6.48
N ASP A 209 -4.78 -16.19 -6.18
CA ASP A 209 -5.03 -17.58 -6.56
C ASP A 209 -6.32 -18.10 -5.87
N GLU A 210 -6.51 -17.84 -4.58
CA GLU A 210 -7.74 -18.16 -3.84
C GLU A 210 -8.98 -17.44 -4.39
N ALA A 211 -8.83 -16.15 -4.74
CA ALA A 211 -9.89 -15.36 -5.33
C ALA A 211 -10.31 -15.95 -6.68
N GLY A 212 -9.37 -16.46 -7.49
CA GLY A 212 -9.66 -17.16 -8.74
C GLY A 212 -10.51 -18.42 -8.57
N LEU A 213 -10.31 -19.15 -7.48
CA LEU A 213 -10.97 -20.43 -7.21
C LEU A 213 -12.38 -20.28 -6.57
N SER A 214 -12.62 -19.17 -5.88
CA SER A 214 -13.83 -18.99 -5.04
C SER A 214 -15.09 -18.58 -5.81
N PHE A 215 -15.03 -18.34 -7.13
CA PHE A 215 -16.19 -17.93 -7.94
C PHE A 215 -16.78 -19.07 -8.78
N ARG A 216 -18.12 -19.06 -8.88
CA ARG A 216 -19.02 -20.17 -9.30
C ARG A 216 -18.56 -20.99 -10.53
N PRO A 217 -18.92 -22.30 -10.60
CA PRO A 217 -18.80 -23.07 -11.82
C PRO A 217 -19.74 -22.49 -12.89
N GLY A 218 -19.18 -21.79 -13.88
CA GLY A 218 -19.92 -21.17 -14.99
C GLY A 218 -19.45 -19.78 -15.39
N HIS A 219 -18.81 -19.03 -14.48
CA HIS A 219 -18.13 -17.76 -14.79
C HIS A 219 -16.65 -17.89 -14.39
N LYS A 220 -15.79 -18.27 -15.34
CA LYS A 220 -14.35 -18.21 -15.14
C LYS A 220 -13.94 -16.72 -15.11
N PHE A 221 -13.78 -16.17 -13.92
CA PHE A 221 -12.97 -14.96 -13.76
C PHE A 221 -11.52 -15.37 -13.99
N ASP A 222 -10.87 -14.72 -14.94
CA ASP A 222 -9.43 -14.89 -15.12
C ASP A 222 -8.72 -14.21 -13.94
N VAL A 223 -7.87 -14.94 -13.20
CA VAL A 223 -7.04 -14.36 -12.12
C VAL A 223 -6.19 -13.22 -12.65
N ASN A 224 -5.83 -13.28 -13.94
CA ASN A 224 -5.14 -12.19 -14.65
C ASN A 224 -5.95 -10.89 -14.74
N ASN A 225 -7.25 -10.90 -14.40
CA ASN A 225 -8.10 -9.71 -14.45
C ASN A 225 -8.17 -8.94 -13.12
N VAL A 226 -7.74 -9.52 -11.99
CA VAL A 226 -7.68 -8.77 -10.72
C VAL A 226 -6.54 -7.76 -10.80
N GLN A 227 -6.86 -6.49 -10.65
CA GLN A 227 -5.84 -5.44 -10.63
C GLN A 227 -5.36 -5.19 -9.20
N LEU A 228 -4.08 -4.88 -9.05
CA LEU A 228 -3.43 -4.67 -7.75
C LEU A 228 -3.03 -3.21 -7.60
N VAL A 229 -3.44 -2.60 -6.49
CA VAL A 229 -2.89 -1.36 -5.97
C VAL A 229 -2.19 -1.71 -4.65
N LEU A 230 -0.88 -1.51 -4.60
CA LEU A 230 -0.04 -1.76 -3.43
C LEU A 230 0.48 -0.44 -2.89
N CYS A 231 -0.01 -0.04 -1.73
CA CYS A 231 0.38 1.15 -1.00
C CYS A 231 1.29 0.78 0.18
N GLY A 232 1.97 1.75 0.78
CA GLY A 232 2.54 1.57 2.09
C GLY A 232 3.74 2.45 2.39
N ASP A 233 4.12 2.43 3.65
CA ASP A 233 5.42 2.86 4.13
C ASP A 233 6.37 1.66 4.09
N PHE A 234 7.28 1.68 3.12
CA PHE A 234 8.26 0.62 2.92
C PHE A 234 9.56 0.86 3.67
N ASN A 235 9.74 2.04 4.29
CA ASN A 235 10.97 2.44 4.97
C ASN A 235 12.23 2.21 4.10
N SER A 236 12.09 2.33 2.78
CA SER A 236 13.10 1.91 1.79
C SER A 236 13.22 2.94 0.68
N LEU A 237 14.44 3.40 0.43
CA LEU A 237 14.74 4.40 -0.62
C LEU A 237 14.59 3.80 -2.03
N PRO A 238 14.44 4.64 -3.08
CA PRO A 238 14.21 4.16 -4.44
C PRO A 238 15.31 3.24 -5.02
N ASP A 239 16.53 3.32 -4.50
CA ASP A 239 17.70 2.54 -4.89
C ASP A 239 17.87 1.22 -4.10
N SER A 240 16.93 0.92 -3.19
CA SER A 240 16.96 -0.30 -2.37
C SER A 240 16.53 -1.57 -3.14
N GLY A 241 16.94 -2.73 -2.63
CA GLY A 241 16.50 -4.02 -3.15
C GLY A 241 14.99 -4.25 -3.02
N VAL A 242 14.33 -3.57 -2.07
CA VAL A 242 12.87 -3.57 -1.92
C VAL A 242 12.19 -3.01 -3.17
N ILE A 243 12.65 -1.86 -3.62
CA ILE A 243 12.05 -1.15 -4.76
C ILE A 243 12.49 -1.77 -6.08
N GLU A 244 13.73 -2.29 -6.17
CA GLU A 244 14.16 -3.14 -7.29
C GLU A 244 13.23 -4.34 -7.44
N PHE A 245 13.01 -5.10 -6.37
CA PHE A 245 12.18 -6.31 -6.38
C PHE A 245 10.77 -6.00 -6.90
N LEU A 246 10.09 -5.01 -6.29
CA LEU A 246 8.73 -4.62 -6.66
C LEU A 246 8.61 -4.10 -8.10
N SER A 247 9.58 -3.32 -8.56
CA SER A 247 9.51 -2.64 -9.86
C SER A 247 9.96 -3.54 -11.02
N ALA A 248 11.06 -4.29 -10.84
CA ALA A 248 11.63 -5.17 -11.84
C ALA A 248 10.94 -6.54 -11.89
N GLY A 249 10.18 -6.89 -10.84
CA GLY A 249 9.60 -8.21 -10.64
C GLY A 249 10.63 -9.27 -10.28
N ARG A 250 11.85 -8.85 -9.91
CA ARG A 250 12.96 -9.73 -9.56
C ARG A 250 14.01 -9.02 -8.73
N VAL A 251 14.78 -9.79 -7.96
CA VAL A 251 15.98 -9.34 -7.25
C VAL A 251 16.99 -10.49 -7.20
N SER A 252 18.28 -10.17 -7.26
CA SER A 252 19.35 -11.17 -7.15
C SER A 252 19.32 -11.89 -5.79
N MET A 253 19.55 -13.20 -5.77
CA MET A 253 19.74 -13.95 -4.52
C MET A 253 21.02 -13.54 -3.76
N ASP A 254 21.93 -12.83 -4.43
CA ASP A 254 23.18 -12.27 -3.89
C ASP A 254 23.09 -10.75 -3.70
N HIS A 255 21.89 -10.18 -3.71
CA HIS A 255 21.70 -8.74 -3.51
C HIS A 255 22.30 -8.28 -2.16
N GLN A 256 22.99 -7.14 -2.18
CA GLN A 256 23.71 -6.59 -1.03
C GLN A 256 22.83 -6.41 0.22
N ASP A 257 21.56 -6.10 0.02
CA ASP A 257 20.60 -5.93 1.12
C ASP A 257 20.38 -7.21 1.93
N PHE A 258 20.66 -8.40 1.40
CA PHE A 258 20.64 -9.64 2.19
C PHE A 258 21.84 -9.79 3.14
N LYS A 259 22.84 -8.90 3.05
CA LYS A 259 24.02 -8.85 3.91
C LYS A 259 24.80 -10.16 4.00
N GLU A 260 24.73 -10.99 2.96
CA GLU A 260 25.33 -12.34 2.91
C GLU A 260 24.86 -13.29 4.04
N LEU A 261 23.71 -13.03 4.66
CA LEU A 261 23.19 -13.74 5.84
C LEU A 261 22.55 -15.11 5.52
N GLY A 262 22.83 -15.70 4.36
CA GLY A 262 22.44 -17.08 4.06
C GLY A 262 20.93 -17.33 3.92
N TYR A 263 20.14 -16.34 3.50
CA TYR A 263 18.69 -16.48 3.33
C TYR A 263 18.25 -17.30 2.11
N LYS A 264 19.18 -17.70 1.24
CA LYS A 264 18.86 -18.29 -0.08
C LYS A 264 17.91 -19.49 0.00
N SER A 265 18.24 -20.47 0.85
CA SER A 265 17.47 -21.73 0.95
C SER A 265 16.06 -21.51 1.48
N CYS A 266 15.87 -20.65 2.48
CA CYS A 266 14.55 -20.39 3.04
C CYS A 266 13.68 -19.54 2.12
N LEU A 267 14.25 -18.52 1.46
CA LEU A 267 13.52 -17.66 0.54
C LEU A 267 13.17 -18.36 -0.78
N GLN A 268 13.97 -19.35 -1.23
CA GLN A 268 13.61 -20.19 -2.37
C GLN A 268 12.33 -20.98 -2.13
N ARG A 269 12.15 -21.51 -0.91
CA ARG A 269 10.90 -22.21 -0.51
C ARG A 269 9.70 -21.27 -0.46
N ILE A 270 9.88 -20.03 -0.02
CA ILE A 270 8.81 -19.02 0.02
C ILE A 270 8.39 -18.62 -1.40
N SER A 271 9.38 -18.38 -2.27
CA SER A 271 9.12 -17.77 -3.58
C SER A 271 8.60 -18.78 -4.62
N ASN A 272 8.70 -20.09 -4.37
CA ASN A 272 8.43 -21.15 -5.35
C ASN A 272 9.04 -20.84 -6.72
N CYS A 273 10.27 -20.29 -6.72
CA CYS A 273 10.92 -19.74 -7.91
C CYS A 273 11.95 -20.75 -8.44
N ASP A 274 11.71 -21.26 -9.64
CA ASP A 274 12.64 -22.14 -10.37
C ASP A 274 13.73 -21.34 -11.13
N THR A 275 13.71 -20.02 -11.04
CA THR A 275 14.68 -19.16 -11.75
C THR A 275 16.02 -19.21 -11.03
N PRO A 276 17.11 -19.60 -11.71
CA PRO A 276 18.41 -19.69 -11.07
C PRO A 276 18.90 -18.31 -10.65
N ASN A 277 19.37 -18.20 -9.39
CA ASN A 277 20.00 -17.00 -8.81
C ASN A 277 19.13 -15.75 -8.66
N GLU A 278 17.82 -15.82 -8.92
CA GLU A 278 16.91 -14.68 -8.75
C GLU A 278 15.64 -15.08 -7.98
N PHE A 279 15.19 -14.21 -7.08
CA PHE A 279 13.82 -14.26 -6.57
C PHE A 279 12.93 -13.43 -7.48
N THR A 280 11.74 -13.93 -7.83
CA THR A 280 10.87 -13.27 -8.81
C THR A 280 9.42 -13.21 -8.35
N HIS A 281 8.67 -12.24 -8.88
CA HIS A 281 7.21 -12.21 -8.82
C HIS A 281 6.62 -11.84 -10.19
N SER A 282 5.36 -12.23 -10.43
CA SER A 282 4.70 -12.00 -11.71
C SER A 282 4.06 -10.62 -11.84
N PHE A 283 3.84 -9.90 -10.74
CA PHE A 283 3.19 -8.59 -10.76
C PHE A 283 3.97 -7.60 -11.64
N LYS A 284 3.27 -6.99 -12.60
CA LYS A 284 3.82 -5.94 -13.46
C LYS A 284 3.50 -4.59 -12.83
N LEU A 285 4.19 -4.27 -11.74
CA LEU A 285 3.98 -3.04 -11.00
C LEU A 285 4.72 -1.87 -11.64
N ALA A 286 4.18 -0.68 -11.42
CA ALA A 286 4.86 0.60 -11.60
C ALA A 286 4.56 1.48 -10.39
N SER A 287 5.55 2.23 -9.91
CA SER A 287 5.32 3.28 -8.91
C SER A 287 4.62 4.46 -9.58
N ALA A 288 3.59 5.00 -8.92
CA ALA A 288 2.92 6.23 -9.36
C ALA A 288 3.82 7.46 -9.19
N TYR A 289 4.77 7.42 -8.26
CA TYR A 289 5.67 8.51 -7.93
C TYR A 289 7.12 8.17 -8.27
N SER A 290 7.86 9.19 -8.69
CA SER A 290 9.31 9.18 -8.85
C SER A 290 9.92 10.39 -8.14
N GLU A 291 11.25 10.41 -8.01
CA GLU A 291 11.98 11.52 -7.38
C GLU A 291 11.76 12.86 -8.08
N ASP A 292 11.54 12.85 -9.39
CA ASP A 292 11.22 14.05 -10.18
C ASP A 292 9.84 14.67 -9.81
N ILE A 293 8.93 13.85 -9.29
CA ILE A 293 7.57 14.25 -8.93
C ILE A 293 7.52 14.69 -7.47
N MET A 294 8.00 13.84 -6.57
CA MET A 294 7.98 14.05 -5.13
C MET A 294 9.38 13.78 -4.57
N PRO A 295 10.14 14.80 -4.16
CA PRO A 295 11.53 14.62 -3.72
C PRO A 295 11.66 13.90 -2.37
N TYR A 296 10.59 13.89 -1.58
CA TYR A 296 10.54 13.23 -0.27
C TYR A 296 9.10 12.94 0.12
N THR A 297 8.88 11.82 0.78
CA THR A 297 7.59 11.45 1.37
C THR A 297 7.65 11.50 2.88
N ASN A 298 8.81 11.20 3.49
CA ASN A 298 9.10 11.53 4.89
C ASN A 298 10.03 12.75 4.94
N TYR A 299 9.71 13.71 5.82
CA TYR A 299 10.42 14.97 5.96
C TYR A 299 10.64 15.29 7.44
N THR A 300 11.73 14.78 8.02
CA THR A 300 12.16 15.13 9.37
C THR A 300 13.42 16.00 9.33
N PHE A 301 13.90 16.47 10.48
CA PHE A 301 15.16 17.20 10.55
C PHE A 301 16.36 16.35 10.09
N GLU A 302 16.44 15.10 10.57
CA GLU A 302 17.58 14.19 10.33
C GLU A 302 17.48 13.40 9.03
N PHE A 303 16.26 13.11 8.56
CA PHE A 303 16.03 12.30 7.37
C PHE A 303 14.98 12.94 6.46
N LYS A 304 15.28 12.96 5.16
CA LYS A 304 14.36 13.39 4.10
C LYS A 304 14.54 12.42 2.93
N GLY A 305 13.48 11.75 2.52
CA GLY A 305 13.57 10.75 1.46
C GLY A 305 12.21 10.16 1.09
N ILE A 306 12.21 9.41 0.00
CA ILE A 306 11.04 8.68 -0.49
C ILE A 306 11.06 7.30 0.15
N ILE A 307 10.10 7.04 1.02
CA ILE A 307 9.91 5.74 1.67
C ILE A 307 8.47 5.25 1.60
N ASP A 308 7.55 6.10 1.14
CA ASP A 308 6.15 5.77 0.89
C ASP A 308 5.90 5.60 -0.61
N TYR A 309 5.08 4.63 -0.98
CA TYR A 309 4.83 4.30 -2.38
C TYR A 309 3.38 3.95 -2.65
N ILE A 310 2.92 4.28 -3.87
CA ILE A 310 1.71 3.71 -4.47
C ILE A 310 2.13 2.99 -5.75
N PHE A 311 2.21 1.67 -5.68
CA PHE A 311 2.39 0.79 -6.82
C PHE A 311 1.04 0.37 -7.40
N TYR A 312 0.99 0.24 -8.73
CA TYR A 312 -0.21 -0.19 -9.44
C TYR A 312 0.14 -1.17 -10.57
N SER A 313 -0.77 -2.09 -10.89
CA SER A 313 -0.65 -2.98 -12.06
C SER A 313 -0.67 -2.18 -13.37
N LYS A 314 0.49 -1.98 -13.99
CA LYS A 314 0.65 -1.12 -15.19
C LYS A 314 -0.01 -1.65 -16.47
N GLN A 315 -0.44 -2.91 -16.47
CA GLN A 315 -1.16 -3.50 -17.60
C GLN A 315 -2.65 -3.15 -17.61
N GLY A 316 -3.25 -2.92 -16.44
CA GLY A 316 -4.68 -2.66 -16.30
C GLY A 316 -5.02 -1.29 -15.72
N MET A 317 -4.04 -0.47 -15.35
CA MET A 317 -4.27 0.87 -14.82
C MET A 317 -3.32 1.91 -15.41
N VAL A 318 -3.80 3.13 -15.55
CA VAL A 318 -3.04 4.28 -16.05
C VAL A 318 -3.21 5.46 -15.08
N PRO A 319 -2.12 6.11 -14.63
CA PRO A 319 -2.20 7.33 -13.85
C PRO A 319 -2.66 8.51 -14.72
N LEU A 320 -3.72 9.18 -14.28
CA LEU A 320 -4.26 10.37 -14.93
C LEU A 320 -3.65 11.65 -14.35
N GLY A 321 -3.50 11.69 -13.03
CA GLY A 321 -2.95 12.82 -12.28
C GLY A 321 -2.36 12.38 -10.93
N LEU A 322 -1.48 13.23 -10.40
CA LEU A 322 -0.77 13.02 -9.14
C LEU A 322 -0.81 14.32 -8.32
N LEU A 323 -0.87 14.19 -7.01
CA LEU A 323 -0.66 15.30 -6.10
C LEU A 323 0.84 15.67 -6.08
N GLY A 324 1.14 16.95 -6.35
CA GLY A 324 2.51 17.46 -6.27
C GLY A 324 2.98 17.67 -4.83
N PRO A 325 4.28 17.96 -4.64
CA PRO A 325 4.85 18.21 -3.32
C PRO A 325 4.34 19.52 -2.73
N ILE A 326 4.48 19.65 -1.41
CA ILE A 326 4.38 20.97 -0.78
C ILE A 326 5.43 21.90 -1.40
N SER A 327 5.02 23.14 -1.68
CA SER A 327 5.92 24.14 -2.26
C SER A 327 7.19 24.31 -1.43
N SER A 328 8.34 24.12 -2.07
CA SER A 328 9.66 24.32 -1.46
C SER A 328 9.88 25.78 -1.04
N ASP A 329 9.26 26.72 -1.74
CA ASP A 329 9.25 28.14 -1.37
C ASP A 329 8.49 28.34 -0.07
N TRP A 330 7.32 27.72 0.07
CA TRP A 330 6.53 27.81 1.30
C TRP A 330 7.29 27.21 2.50
N LEU A 331 7.94 26.05 2.33
CA LEU A 331 8.76 25.44 3.39
C LEU A 331 9.91 26.39 3.81
N ARG A 332 10.58 27.02 2.83
CA ARG A 332 11.68 27.96 3.07
C ARG A 332 11.20 29.23 3.77
N GLU A 333 10.12 29.84 3.28
CA GLU A 333 9.55 31.09 3.83
C GLU A 333 9.04 30.91 5.27
N ASN A 334 8.45 29.75 5.56
CA ASN A 334 7.96 29.40 6.89
C ASN A 334 9.02 28.73 7.77
N LYS A 335 10.27 28.62 7.29
CA LYS A 335 11.42 28.03 8.01
C LYS A 335 11.13 26.62 8.53
N VAL A 336 10.39 25.83 7.76
CA VAL A 336 10.09 24.44 8.09
C VAL A 336 11.30 23.58 7.77
N VAL A 337 11.99 23.10 8.81
CA VAL A 337 13.21 22.27 8.69
C VAL A 337 12.95 20.77 8.83
N GLY A 338 11.76 20.41 9.31
CA GLY A 338 11.26 19.06 9.53
C GLY A 338 9.79 19.10 9.95
N CYS A 339 9.12 17.96 9.81
CA CYS A 339 7.72 17.71 10.15
C CYS A 339 7.64 16.63 11.26
N PRO A 340 6.57 16.59 12.09
CA PRO A 340 5.39 17.44 12.04
C PRO A 340 5.69 18.91 12.34
N HIS A 341 4.78 19.77 11.91
CA HIS A 341 4.80 21.22 12.07
C HIS A 341 3.38 21.67 12.45
N PRO A 342 3.16 22.84 13.09
CA PRO A 342 1.83 23.40 13.34
C PRO A 342 0.82 23.35 12.17
N HIS A 343 1.30 23.33 10.93
CA HIS A 343 0.49 23.24 9.70
C HIS A 343 0.63 21.93 8.93
N ILE A 344 1.43 20.97 9.42
CA ILE A 344 1.68 19.68 8.78
C ILE A 344 1.63 18.61 9.88
N PRO A 345 0.56 17.80 9.97
CA PRO A 345 0.27 17.03 11.17
C PRO A 345 0.95 15.65 11.24
N SER A 346 1.69 15.26 10.20
CA SER A 346 2.54 14.07 10.14
C SER A 346 3.94 14.45 9.71
N ASP A 347 4.93 13.61 10.00
CA ASP A 347 6.26 13.70 9.38
C ASP A 347 6.30 13.13 7.95
N HIS A 348 5.22 12.46 7.52
CA HIS A 348 5.03 12.06 6.14
C HIS A 348 4.11 13.03 5.39
N PHE A 349 4.27 13.12 4.07
CA PHE A 349 3.33 13.78 3.17
C PHE A 349 2.42 12.73 2.52
N PRO A 350 1.11 13.00 2.38
CA PRO A 350 0.22 12.06 1.73
C PRO A 350 0.56 11.95 0.23
N LEU A 351 0.56 10.72 -0.26
CA LEU A 351 0.56 10.44 -1.69
C LEU A 351 -0.88 10.33 -2.18
N LEU A 352 -1.17 10.89 -3.36
CA LEU A 352 -2.48 10.78 -3.99
C LEU A 352 -2.34 10.59 -5.51
N VAL A 353 -2.96 9.56 -6.07
CA VAL A 353 -2.98 9.30 -7.52
C VAL A 353 -4.42 9.11 -8.00
N GLU A 354 -4.75 9.70 -9.14
CA GLU A 354 -5.96 9.38 -9.90
C GLU A 354 -5.62 8.29 -10.93
N LEU A 355 -6.32 7.16 -10.88
CA LEU A 355 -6.11 6.00 -11.73
C LEU A 355 -7.32 5.77 -12.63
N GLU A 356 -7.07 5.50 -13.91
CA GLU A 356 -8.02 4.92 -14.84
C GLU A 356 -7.79 3.40 -14.89
N LEU A 357 -8.80 2.62 -14.50
CA LEU A 357 -8.83 1.17 -14.64
C LEU A 357 -9.28 0.82 -16.06
N ILE A 358 -8.36 0.25 -16.84
CA ILE A 358 -8.62 -0.20 -18.20
C ILE A 358 -9.41 -1.51 -18.14
N HIS A 359 -10.57 -1.50 -18.78
CA HIS A 359 -11.34 -2.71 -18.99
C HIS A 359 -10.59 -3.65 -19.94
N MET A 360 -10.10 -4.78 -19.40
CA MET A 360 -9.61 -5.90 -20.19
C MET A 360 -10.81 -6.74 -20.63
N PRO A 361 -11.13 -6.84 -21.93
CA PRO A 361 -12.16 -7.76 -22.39
C PRO A 361 -11.77 -9.18 -21.97
N SER A 362 -12.68 -9.91 -21.34
CA SER A 362 -12.47 -11.33 -21.02
C SER A 362 -12.05 -12.07 -22.29
N ALA A 363 -10.96 -12.85 -22.22
CA ALA A 363 -10.48 -13.70 -23.31
C ALA A 363 -11.62 -14.63 -23.79
N GLY A 364 -12.33 -14.21 -24.84
CA GLY A 364 -13.60 -14.80 -25.26
C GLY A 364 -14.52 -13.84 -26.02
N ALA A 365 -14.37 -12.52 -25.83
CA ALA A 365 -15.01 -11.55 -26.70
C ALA A 365 -14.22 -11.46 -28.02
N GLN A 366 -14.64 -12.21 -29.04
CA GLN A 366 -14.22 -11.91 -30.40
C GLN A 366 -14.56 -10.44 -30.69
N PRO A 367 -13.64 -9.64 -31.26
CA PRO A 367 -14.01 -8.32 -31.72
C PRO A 367 -15.17 -8.47 -32.72
N PRO A 368 -16.27 -7.71 -32.58
CA PRO A 368 -17.28 -7.68 -33.61
C PRO A 368 -16.62 -7.01 -34.83
N ASN A 369 -16.23 -7.85 -35.78
CA ASN A 369 -15.74 -7.50 -37.11
C ASN A 369 -14.36 -6.81 -37.19
N GLY A 370 -13.35 -7.63 -37.54
CA GLY A 370 -12.47 -7.37 -38.70
C GLY A 370 -11.47 -6.21 -38.63
N LEU A 371 -10.20 -6.56 -38.43
CA LEU A 371 -9.09 -6.23 -39.34
C LEU A 371 -7.81 -6.96 -38.86
N ILE A 372 -7.34 -7.89 -39.69
CA ILE A 372 -6.04 -8.55 -39.51
C ILE A 372 -4.98 -7.54 -39.98
N GLY A 373 -4.16 -7.04 -39.05
CA GLY A 373 -2.95 -6.30 -39.39
C GLY A 373 -1.98 -7.23 -40.14
N ARG A 374 -1.55 -6.83 -41.34
CA ARG A 374 -0.60 -7.59 -42.15
C ARG A 374 0.76 -7.66 -41.45
N ARG A 375 1.28 -8.90 -41.45
CA ARG A 375 2.64 -9.42 -41.22
C ARG A 375 3.71 -8.47 -40.67
#